data_AF-A0A959SNP9-F1
#
_entry.id   AF-A0A959SNP9-F1
#
_cell.length_a   1.000
_cell.length_b   1.000
_cell.length_c   1.000
_cell.angle_alpha   90.00
_cell.angle_beta   90.00
_cell.angle_gamma   90.00
#
_symmetry.space_group_name_H-M   'P 1'
#
loop_
_entity.id
_entity.type
_entity.pdbx_description
1 polymer ?
#
loop_
_entity_poly.entity_id
_entity_poly.type
_entity_poly.pdbx_seq_one_letter_code
_entity_poly.pdbx_strand_id
1 'polypeptide(L)'
;MEHQTMSFMGSFHPEIMAHELAHQWFGDKVTCHSWADLWLNEGFATYLSGLSYEHLSPMYWPIWKRQKVYSITSEPDGSVFCTDTVDQNRLFSSRLTYNKGAMVVHMLRWVCGDSAFYAGMRNYLDDPTLAYGTATTADLQAHLEAASGLDLDGFFADWYTGEGYPSYTTVWSQEVNNLATITLSQTTSHPSVDFFEMPVPLRFFGGGADTTVVLNNLVNDEVFSVQLPFAIDSVQFDPDIWLVSAQNFVTRVDEADAAAPGVLLHPNPAGDRISWTLPGQGQVRAVRVFDAMGRQVLEGDARSRSLSLGSLAPGGYLLELHTDEGRYRSRFIKE
;
A
#
# COMPACT_ATOMS: atom_id res chain seq x y z
N MET A 1 -28.69 -2.17 -13.42
CA MET A 1 -28.83 -1.84 -12.00
C MET A 1 -30.08 -2.53 -11.51
N GLU A 2 -29.94 -3.36 -10.47
CA GLU A 2 -31.07 -4.12 -9.93
C GLU A 2 -32.14 -3.17 -9.40
N HIS A 3 -33.38 -3.50 -9.73
CA HIS A 3 -34.59 -2.84 -9.26
C HIS A 3 -34.94 -3.36 -7.86
N GLN A 4 -35.23 -2.42 -6.96
CA GLN A 4 -35.45 -2.47 -5.50
C GLN A 4 -36.45 -3.50 -4.91
N THR A 5 -36.86 -4.53 -5.67
CA THR A 5 -37.82 -5.55 -5.19
C THR A 5 -37.43 -6.99 -5.52
N MET A 6 -36.42 -7.25 -6.36
CA MET A 6 -35.92 -8.61 -6.64
C MET A 6 -34.45 -8.60 -7.05
N SER A 7 -33.63 -9.39 -6.33
CA SER A 7 -32.26 -9.71 -6.73
C SER A 7 -32.26 -10.57 -8.00
N PHE A 8 -31.47 -10.18 -9.00
CA PHE A 8 -31.30 -10.83 -10.29
C PHE A 8 -29.90 -11.45 -10.39
N MET A 9 -29.80 -12.71 -9.98
CA MET A 9 -28.55 -13.46 -10.06
C MET A 9 -28.39 -14.14 -11.42
N GLY A 10 -27.35 -13.75 -12.18
CA GLY A 10 -26.93 -14.46 -13.39
C GLY A 10 -26.28 -15.82 -13.11
N SER A 11 -25.83 -16.06 -11.88
CA SER A 11 -25.29 -17.34 -11.40
C SER A 11 -25.45 -17.47 -9.88
N PHE A 12 -25.43 -18.70 -9.36
CA PHE A 12 -25.60 -18.99 -7.92
C PHE A 12 -24.28 -19.31 -7.20
N HIS A 13 -23.18 -18.69 -7.61
CA HIS A 13 -21.91 -18.82 -6.89
C HIS A 13 -22.03 -18.12 -5.51
N PRO A 14 -21.48 -18.69 -4.42
CA PRO A 14 -21.61 -18.12 -3.07
C PRO A 14 -21.20 -16.64 -2.96
N GLU A 15 -20.15 -16.23 -3.67
CA GLU A 15 -19.70 -14.83 -3.69
C GLU A 15 -20.74 -13.90 -4.31
N ILE A 16 -21.33 -14.30 -5.44
CA ILE A 16 -22.38 -13.51 -6.12
C ILE A 16 -23.64 -13.46 -5.24
N MET A 17 -24.03 -14.59 -4.63
CA MET A 17 -25.17 -14.58 -3.71
C MET A 17 -24.95 -13.64 -2.51
N ALA A 18 -23.73 -13.60 -1.96
CA ALA A 18 -23.38 -12.68 -0.88
C ALA A 18 -23.33 -11.21 -1.34
N HIS A 19 -22.85 -10.97 -2.56
CA HIS A 19 -22.84 -9.64 -3.21
C HIS A 19 -24.26 -9.11 -3.38
N GLU A 20 -25.16 -9.88 -4.03
CA GLU A 20 -26.53 -9.44 -4.24
C GLU A 20 -27.31 -9.31 -2.92
N LEU A 21 -27.02 -10.16 -1.92
CA LEU A 21 -27.61 -10.01 -0.58
C LEU A 21 -27.14 -8.72 0.11
N ALA A 22 -25.88 -8.32 -0.08
CA ALA A 22 -25.34 -7.09 0.51
C ALA A 22 -26.03 -5.84 -0.03
N HIS A 23 -26.55 -5.87 -1.27
CA HIS A 23 -27.30 -4.77 -1.85
C HIS A 23 -28.57 -4.40 -1.08
N GLN A 24 -29.14 -5.34 -0.30
CA GLN A 24 -30.27 -5.06 0.60
C GLN A 24 -29.97 -3.89 1.57
N TRP A 25 -28.71 -3.69 1.95
CA TRP A 25 -28.26 -2.57 2.78
C TRP A 25 -27.58 -1.47 1.94
N PHE A 26 -26.67 -1.85 1.04
CA PHE A 26 -25.85 -0.93 0.25
C PHE A 26 -26.29 -0.95 -1.22
N GLY A 27 -27.21 -0.07 -1.58
CA GLY A 27 -27.85 -0.03 -2.90
C GLY A 27 -29.36 0.10 -2.81
N ASP A 28 -29.99 -0.65 -1.91
CA ASP A 28 -31.44 -0.62 -1.69
C ASP A 28 -31.84 0.23 -0.49
N LYS A 29 -31.35 -0.09 0.72
CA LYS A 29 -31.65 0.72 1.92
C LYS A 29 -31.00 2.09 1.80
N VAL A 30 -29.74 2.18 1.43
CA VAL A 30 -29.07 3.45 1.13
C VAL A 30 -28.47 3.34 -0.25
N THR A 31 -28.97 4.12 -1.21
CA THR A 31 -28.49 4.09 -2.60
C THR A 31 -27.53 5.25 -2.89
N CYS A 32 -26.82 5.20 -4.02
CA CYS A 32 -25.94 6.28 -4.43
C CYS A 32 -26.73 7.53 -4.86
N HIS A 33 -26.28 8.73 -4.44
CA HIS A 33 -26.90 10.00 -4.84
C HIS A 33 -26.74 10.30 -6.32
N SER A 34 -25.58 9.99 -6.87
CA SER A 34 -25.27 10.14 -8.29
C SER A 34 -24.52 8.92 -8.81
N TRP A 35 -24.40 8.81 -10.13
CA TRP A 35 -23.58 7.76 -10.74
C TRP A 35 -22.09 7.84 -10.35
N ALA A 36 -21.59 9.02 -9.95
CA ALA A 36 -20.23 9.15 -9.44
C ALA A 36 -20.05 8.48 -8.06
N ASP A 37 -21.15 8.30 -7.33
CA ASP A 37 -21.20 7.63 -6.02
C ASP A 37 -21.54 6.13 -6.13
N LEU A 38 -21.61 5.56 -7.34
CA LEU A 38 -22.00 4.16 -7.56
C LEU A 38 -21.13 3.16 -6.78
N TRP A 39 -19.87 3.51 -6.50
CA TRP A 39 -18.96 2.69 -5.70
C TRP A 39 -19.48 2.42 -4.28
N LEU A 40 -20.34 3.30 -3.72
CA LEU A 40 -20.99 3.07 -2.42
C LEU A 40 -21.92 1.85 -2.45
N ASN A 41 -22.47 1.54 -3.62
CA ASN A 41 -23.28 0.34 -3.81
C ASN A 41 -22.36 -0.84 -4.14
N GLU A 42 -21.62 -0.72 -5.25
CA GLU A 42 -20.89 -1.86 -5.84
C GLU A 42 -19.63 -2.23 -5.06
N GLY A 43 -18.89 -1.24 -4.53
CA GLY A 43 -17.71 -1.46 -3.71
C GLY A 43 -18.05 -2.10 -2.37
N PHE A 44 -19.13 -1.66 -1.72
CA PHE A 44 -19.62 -2.31 -0.49
C PHE A 44 -20.13 -3.72 -0.75
N ALA A 45 -20.98 -3.94 -1.74
CA ALA A 45 -21.47 -5.29 -2.04
C ALA A 45 -20.30 -6.26 -2.35
N THR A 46 -19.30 -5.78 -3.10
CA THR A 46 -18.07 -6.53 -3.36
C THR A 46 -17.27 -6.79 -2.07
N TYR A 47 -17.14 -5.81 -1.18
CA TYR A 47 -16.44 -5.99 0.08
C TYR A 47 -17.15 -6.97 1.02
N LEU A 48 -18.48 -6.88 1.14
CA LEU A 48 -19.28 -7.76 1.98
C LEU A 48 -19.29 -9.21 1.47
N SER A 49 -19.20 -9.42 0.15
CA SER A 49 -18.99 -10.76 -0.38
C SER A 49 -17.62 -11.33 0.04
N GLY A 50 -16.56 -10.51 0.03
CA GLY A 50 -15.25 -10.87 0.59
C GLY A 50 -15.30 -11.13 2.10
N LEU A 51 -15.97 -10.26 2.86
CA LEU A 51 -16.14 -10.37 4.31
C LEU A 51 -16.88 -11.65 4.72
N SER A 52 -17.77 -12.15 3.85
CA SER A 52 -18.40 -13.45 4.05
C SER A 52 -17.39 -14.59 4.14
N TYR A 53 -16.27 -14.54 3.39
CA TYR A 53 -15.21 -15.52 3.50
C TYR A 53 -14.50 -15.44 4.85
N GLU A 54 -14.27 -14.24 5.40
CA GLU A 54 -13.64 -14.09 6.72
C GLU A 54 -14.40 -14.87 7.80
N HIS A 55 -15.74 -14.89 7.74
CA HIS A 55 -16.57 -15.53 8.75
C HIS A 55 -16.99 -16.97 8.42
N LEU A 56 -17.24 -17.28 7.15
CA LEU A 56 -17.87 -18.54 6.74
C LEU A 56 -16.88 -19.50 6.05
N SER A 57 -15.81 -18.99 5.45
CA SER A 57 -14.81 -19.82 4.77
C SER A 57 -13.42 -19.16 4.76
N PRO A 58 -12.76 -19.06 5.94
CA PRO A 58 -11.59 -18.19 6.15
C PRO A 58 -10.40 -18.47 5.23
N MET A 59 -10.30 -19.70 4.71
CA MET A 59 -9.24 -20.06 3.75
C MET A 59 -9.27 -19.25 2.45
N TYR A 60 -10.44 -18.73 2.04
CA TYR A 60 -10.59 -17.94 0.83
C TYR A 60 -10.35 -16.45 1.06
N TRP A 61 -10.38 -15.96 2.30
CA TRP A 61 -10.24 -14.53 2.59
C TRP A 61 -8.91 -13.94 2.11
N PRO A 62 -7.73 -14.53 2.40
CA PRO A 62 -6.48 -14.03 1.87
C PRO A 62 -6.37 -14.15 0.33
N ILE A 63 -7.07 -15.12 -0.28
CA ILE A 63 -7.09 -15.32 -1.73
C ILE A 63 -7.88 -14.19 -2.38
N TRP A 64 -9.07 -13.90 -1.86
CA TRP A 64 -9.92 -12.80 -2.32
C TRP A 64 -9.14 -11.47 -2.27
N LYS A 65 -8.50 -11.15 -1.13
CA LYS A 65 -7.73 -9.90 -0.99
C LYS A 65 -6.59 -9.80 -1.99
N ARG A 66 -5.79 -10.87 -2.16
CA ARG A 66 -4.72 -10.88 -3.18
C ARG A 66 -5.26 -10.67 -4.59
N GLN A 67 -6.38 -11.28 -4.94
CA GLN A 67 -7.00 -11.10 -6.26
C GLN A 67 -7.45 -9.66 -6.48
N LYS A 68 -8.05 -9.01 -5.47
CA LYS A 68 -8.44 -7.60 -5.55
C LYS A 68 -7.21 -6.70 -5.69
N VAL A 69 -6.21 -6.85 -4.82
CA VAL A 69 -4.95 -6.09 -4.92
C VAL A 69 -4.30 -6.27 -6.29
N TYR A 70 -4.13 -7.52 -6.76
CA TYR A 70 -3.56 -7.79 -8.08
C TYR A 70 -4.35 -7.13 -9.22
N SER A 71 -5.69 -7.18 -9.16
CA SER A 71 -6.53 -6.51 -10.14
C SER A 71 -6.36 -5.00 -10.10
N ILE A 72 -6.29 -4.39 -8.91
CA ILE A 72 -6.14 -2.93 -8.76
C ILE A 72 -4.79 -2.50 -9.30
N THR A 73 -3.73 -3.23 -8.96
CA THR A 73 -2.35 -2.89 -9.30
C THR A 73 -1.90 -3.35 -10.68
N SER A 74 -2.82 -3.85 -11.52
CA SER A 74 -2.50 -4.28 -12.88
C SER A 74 -2.21 -3.11 -13.82
N GLU A 75 -2.69 -1.91 -13.48
CA GLU A 75 -2.47 -0.67 -14.21
C GLU A 75 -2.03 0.42 -13.23
N PRO A 76 -1.11 1.34 -13.62
CA PRO A 76 -0.52 2.31 -12.71
C PRO A 76 -1.48 3.43 -12.28
N ASP A 77 -2.56 3.66 -13.01
CA ASP A 77 -3.51 4.77 -12.87
C ASP A 77 -4.90 4.32 -12.38
N GLY A 78 -5.84 5.25 -12.31
CA GLY A 78 -7.25 5.02 -11.98
C GLY A 78 -7.63 5.21 -10.51
N SER A 79 -8.76 5.87 -10.31
CA SER A 79 -9.37 6.21 -9.02
C SER A 79 -10.71 5.52 -8.82
N VAL A 80 -11.22 5.51 -7.58
CA VAL A 80 -12.59 5.06 -7.31
C VAL A 80 -13.59 6.12 -7.81
N PHE A 81 -13.29 7.41 -7.59
CA PHE A 81 -14.08 8.53 -8.09
C PHE A 81 -14.25 8.45 -9.61
N CYS A 82 -15.51 8.32 -10.06
CA CYS A 82 -15.82 8.16 -11.47
C CYS A 82 -15.94 9.52 -12.17
N THR A 83 -14.91 9.91 -12.91
CA THR A 83 -14.87 11.19 -13.66
C THR A 83 -15.74 11.19 -14.91
N ASP A 84 -15.96 10.03 -15.54
CA ASP A 84 -16.84 9.85 -16.69
C ASP A 84 -17.99 8.90 -16.34
N THR A 85 -19.14 9.47 -16.00
CA THR A 85 -20.36 8.71 -15.65
C THR A 85 -21.21 8.34 -16.87
N VAL A 86 -20.81 8.77 -18.07
CA VAL A 86 -21.51 8.44 -19.34
C VAL A 86 -20.91 7.18 -19.96
N ASP A 87 -19.60 6.94 -19.78
CA ASP A 87 -18.97 5.68 -20.15
C ASP A 87 -19.33 4.55 -19.17
N GLN A 88 -20.15 3.61 -19.63
CA GLN A 88 -20.54 2.45 -18.84
C GLN A 88 -19.36 1.55 -18.45
N ASN A 89 -18.32 1.45 -19.29
CA ASN A 89 -17.16 0.62 -18.95
C ASN A 89 -16.36 1.22 -17.79
N ARG A 90 -16.28 2.55 -17.74
CA ARG A 90 -15.65 3.26 -16.62
C ARG A 90 -16.54 3.22 -15.37
N LEU A 91 -17.84 3.47 -15.54
CA LEU A 91 -18.82 3.47 -14.45
C LEU A 91 -18.90 2.10 -13.75
N PHE A 92 -18.95 1.02 -14.51
CA PHE A 92 -18.99 -0.36 -14.02
C PHE A 92 -17.62 -1.06 -14.11
N SER A 93 -16.53 -0.32 -13.94
CA SER A 93 -15.19 -0.87 -14.02
C SER A 93 -14.97 -1.91 -12.92
N SER A 94 -14.77 -3.18 -13.30
CA SER A 94 -14.43 -4.24 -12.34
C SER A 94 -13.20 -3.90 -11.51
N ARG A 95 -12.20 -3.23 -12.11
CA ARG A 95 -10.97 -2.84 -11.40
C ARG A 95 -11.22 -1.71 -10.40
N LEU A 96 -11.93 -0.66 -10.81
CA LEU A 96 -11.99 0.59 -10.05
C LEU A 96 -13.23 0.72 -9.18
N THR A 97 -14.42 0.55 -9.76
CA THR A 97 -15.69 0.69 -9.04
C THR A 97 -15.90 -0.46 -8.05
N TYR A 98 -15.57 -1.68 -8.47
CA TYR A 98 -15.77 -2.89 -7.66
C TYR A 98 -14.54 -3.23 -6.82
N ASN A 99 -13.42 -3.60 -7.44
CA ASN A 99 -12.27 -4.13 -6.71
C ASN A 99 -11.55 -3.05 -5.87
N LYS A 100 -11.20 -1.88 -6.46
CA LYS A 100 -10.62 -0.76 -5.71
C LYS A 100 -11.62 -0.23 -4.68
N GLY A 101 -12.87 -0.01 -5.07
CA GLY A 101 -13.94 0.38 -4.13
C GLY A 101 -14.05 -0.54 -2.90
N ALA A 102 -14.03 -1.87 -3.09
CA ALA A 102 -14.08 -2.83 -1.99
C ALA A 102 -12.84 -2.77 -1.08
N MET A 103 -11.66 -2.63 -1.66
CA MET A 103 -10.43 -2.51 -0.89
C MET A 103 -10.33 -1.15 -0.17
N VAL A 104 -10.93 -0.07 -0.70
CA VAL A 104 -11.09 1.20 0.03
C VAL A 104 -11.93 0.99 1.29
N VAL A 105 -13.05 0.27 1.22
CA VAL A 105 -13.84 -0.07 2.42
C VAL A 105 -13.03 -0.94 3.40
N HIS A 106 -12.25 -1.90 2.89
CA HIS A 106 -11.37 -2.72 3.73
C HIS A 106 -10.31 -1.88 4.46
N MET A 107 -9.67 -0.94 3.76
CA MET A 107 -8.68 -0.03 4.34
C MET A 107 -9.30 0.97 5.31
N LEU A 108 -10.53 1.43 5.08
CA LEU A 108 -11.28 2.24 6.07
C LEU A 108 -11.50 1.47 7.37
N ARG A 109 -11.81 0.16 7.30
CA ARG A 109 -11.90 -0.70 8.50
C ARG A 109 -10.55 -0.79 9.22
N TRP A 110 -9.44 -0.89 8.48
CA TRP A 110 -8.10 -0.90 9.05
C TRP A 110 -7.76 0.41 9.77
N VAL A 111 -7.99 1.55 9.11
CA VAL A 111 -7.69 2.90 9.63
C VAL A 111 -8.57 3.24 10.83
N CYS A 112 -9.88 2.99 10.76
CA CYS A 112 -10.80 3.28 11.86
C CYS A 112 -10.69 2.28 13.02
N GLY A 113 -10.25 1.05 12.73
CA GLY A 113 -10.40 -0.10 13.60
C GLY A 113 -11.84 -0.63 13.64
N ASP A 114 -11.99 -1.93 13.92
CA ASP A 114 -13.27 -2.65 13.84
C ASP A 114 -14.41 -1.98 14.61
N SER A 115 -14.18 -1.60 15.87
CA SER A 115 -15.24 -1.04 16.72
C SER A 115 -15.84 0.25 16.15
N ALA A 116 -14.98 1.19 15.75
CA ALA A 116 -15.42 2.46 15.18
C ALA A 116 -15.99 2.28 13.77
N PHE A 117 -15.36 1.45 12.94
CA PHE A 117 -15.86 1.15 11.59
C PHE A 117 -17.28 0.60 11.62
N TYR A 118 -17.54 -0.46 12.40
CA TYR A 118 -18.88 -1.05 12.47
C TYR A 118 -19.90 -0.12 13.15
N ALA A 119 -19.48 0.74 14.09
CA ALA A 119 -20.35 1.77 14.65
C ALA A 119 -20.72 2.82 13.58
N GLY A 120 -19.76 3.33 12.83
CA GLY A 120 -19.97 4.28 11.74
C GLY A 120 -20.88 3.71 10.66
N MET A 121 -20.70 2.45 10.25
CA MET A 121 -21.55 1.80 9.26
C MET A 121 -23.01 1.65 9.71
N ARG A 122 -23.23 1.30 10.99
CA ARG A 122 -24.58 1.25 11.55
C ARG A 122 -25.22 2.63 11.56
N ASN A 123 -24.49 3.65 12.02
CA ASN A 123 -24.99 5.02 12.03
C ASN A 123 -25.34 5.51 10.62
N TYR A 124 -24.47 5.26 9.64
CA TYR A 124 -24.69 5.60 8.23
C TYR A 124 -25.96 4.94 7.65
N LEU A 125 -26.15 3.64 7.90
CA LEU A 125 -27.33 2.92 7.43
C LEU A 125 -28.61 3.30 8.17
N ASP A 126 -28.52 3.80 9.40
CA ASP A 126 -29.67 4.16 10.25
C ASP A 126 -29.95 5.67 10.27
N ASP A 127 -29.14 6.49 9.58
CA ASP A 127 -29.38 7.92 9.43
C ASP A 127 -30.75 8.16 8.78
N PRO A 128 -31.70 8.83 9.44
CA PRO A 128 -33.04 9.07 8.91
C PRO A 128 -33.08 9.88 7.60
N THR A 129 -31.99 10.58 7.26
CA THR A 129 -31.85 11.34 6.01
C THR A 129 -31.31 10.51 4.85
N LEU A 130 -30.60 9.41 5.14
CA LEU A 130 -29.98 8.52 4.15
C LEU A 130 -30.78 7.22 3.95
N ALA A 131 -31.36 6.70 5.03
CA ALA A 131 -32.13 5.47 5.03
C ALA A 131 -33.37 5.58 4.12
N TYR A 132 -33.49 4.63 3.21
CA TYR A 132 -34.44 4.58 2.10
C TYR A 132 -34.33 5.77 1.14
N GLY A 133 -33.17 6.42 1.13
CA GLY A 133 -32.84 7.55 0.28
C GLY A 133 -31.50 7.36 -0.40
N THR A 134 -30.76 8.46 -0.58
CA THR A 134 -29.49 8.48 -1.28
C THR A 134 -28.37 9.02 -0.40
N ALA A 135 -27.14 8.55 -0.61
CA ALA A 135 -25.95 9.06 0.04
C ALA A 135 -24.84 9.41 -0.96
N THR A 136 -24.03 10.38 -0.57
CA THR A 136 -22.77 10.76 -1.21
C THR A 136 -21.59 10.15 -0.47
N THR A 137 -20.41 10.18 -1.10
CA THR A 137 -19.17 9.75 -0.43
C THR A 137 -18.85 10.58 0.82
N ALA A 138 -19.22 11.86 0.84
CA ALA A 138 -19.05 12.74 1.99
C ALA A 138 -19.94 12.33 3.18
N ASP A 139 -21.14 11.80 2.92
CA ASP A 139 -22.01 11.29 3.98
C ASP A 139 -21.39 10.07 4.67
N LEU A 140 -20.79 9.15 3.89
CA LEU A 140 -20.05 8.01 4.43
C LEU A 140 -18.86 8.47 5.28
N GLN A 141 -18.07 9.40 4.76
CA GLN A 141 -16.91 9.96 5.45
C GLN A 141 -17.31 10.55 6.80
N ALA A 142 -18.30 11.44 6.83
CA ALA A 142 -18.74 12.10 8.06
C ALA A 142 -19.18 11.11 9.16
N HIS A 143 -19.83 10.00 8.78
CA HIS A 143 -20.24 8.96 9.73
C HIS A 143 -19.06 8.17 10.30
N LEU A 144 -18.03 7.90 9.48
CA LEU A 144 -16.81 7.22 9.91
C LEU A 144 -15.96 8.13 10.80
N GLU A 145 -15.82 9.41 10.46
CA GLU A 145 -15.12 10.41 11.27
C GLU A 145 -15.81 10.60 12.62
N ALA A 146 -17.14 10.73 12.64
CA ALA A 146 -17.90 10.84 13.87
C ALA A 146 -17.75 9.61 14.79
N ALA A 147 -17.59 8.41 14.23
CA ALA A 147 -17.44 7.18 15.00
C ALA A 147 -15.99 6.91 15.45
N SER A 148 -15.00 7.28 14.64
CA SER A 148 -13.57 7.00 14.88
C SER A 148 -12.84 8.15 15.58
N GLY A 149 -13.33 9.38 15.44
CA GLY A 149 -12.63 10.59 15.86
C GLY A 149 -11.43 10.95 14.98
N LEU A 150 -11.27 10.30 13.84
CA LEU A 150 -10.21 10.57 12.86
C LEU A 150 -10.66 11.63 11.86
N ASP A 151 -9.69 12.34 11.30
CA ASP A 151 -9.85 13.12 10.07
C ASP A 151 -9.49 12.19 8.89
N LEU A 152 -10.44 11.98 7.97
CA LEU A 152 -10.29 11.07 6.84
C LEU A 152 -10.11 11.81 5.51
N ASP A 153 -9.97 13.14 5.51
CA ASP A 153 -9.83 13.93 4.27
C ASP A 153 -8.65 13.44 3.43
N GLY A 154 -7.48 13.23 4.05
CA GLY A 154 -6.29 12.71 3.37
C GLY A 154 -6.52 11.30 2.80
N PHE A 155 -7.17 10.43 3.57
CA PHE A 155 -7.47 9.08 3.10
C PHE A 155 -8.37 9.09 1.86
N PHE A 156 -9.44 9.89 1.86
CA PHE A 156 -10.32 10.00 0.68
C PHE A 156 -9.63 10.74 -0.49
N ALA A 157 -8.77 11.71 -0.20
CA ALA A 157 -7.96 12.36 -1.23
C ALA A 157 -7.09 11.34 -1.99
N ASP A 158 -6.42 10.43 -1.27
CA ASP A 158 -5.50 9.45 -1.85
C ASP A 158 -6.21 8.28 -2.51
N TRP A 159 -7.18 7.69 -1.81
CA TRP A 159 -7.71 6.37 -2.18
C TRP A 159 -9.02 6.44 -2.97
N TYR A 160 -9.80 7.51 -2.76
CA TYR A 160 -11.06 7.70 -3.48
C TYR A 160 -10.87 8.59 -4.72
N THR A 161 -10.37 9.82 -4.56
CA THR A 161 -10.13 10.73 -5.69
C THR A 161 -8.81 10.46 -6.40
N GLY A 162 -7.77 10.14 -5.63
CA GLY A 162 -6.42 9.87 -6.09
C GLY A 162 -6.33 8.59 -6.91
N GLU A 163 -5.35 8.58 -7.81
CA GLU A 163 -5.14 7.47 -8.74
C GLU A 163 -3.96 6.62 -8.31
N GLY A 164 -3.96 5.37 -8.78
CA GLY A 164 -2.83 4.47 -8.56
C GLY A 164 -2.78 3.88 -7.14
N TYR A 165 -1.56 3.54 -6.72
CA TYR A 165 -1.22 2.85 -5.48
C TYR A 165 0.28 3.05 -5.12
N PRO A 166 0.67 2.80 -3.85
CA PRO A 166 2.06 2.85 -3.41
C PRO A 166 2.82 1.53 -3.60
N SER A 167 4.14 1.63 -3.70
CA SER A 167 5.09 0.52 -3.55
C SER A 167 6.05 0.84 -2.41
N TYR A 168 6.09 0.00 -1.38
CA TYR A 168 6.86 0.27 -0.16
C TYR A 168 8.25 -0.37 -0.19
N THR A 169 9.24 0.36 0.33
CA THR A 169 10.57 -0.14 0.63
C THR A 169 10.81 -0.05 2.13
N THR A 170 10.97 -1.22 2.77
CA THR A 170 11.33 -1.36 4.18
C THR A 170 12.79 -1.78 4.28
N VAL A 171 13.62 -0.92 4.88
CA VAL A 171 14.99 -1.26 5.26
C VAL A 171 15.03 -1.40 6.77
N TRP A 172 15.63 -2.47 7.30
CA TRP A 172 15.71 -2.66 8.74
C TRP A 172 17.05 -3.21 9.20
N SER A 173 17.43 -2.87 10.43
CA SER A 173 18.55 -3.43 11.17
C SER A 173 18.13 -3.68 12.62
N GLN A 174 18.94 -4.43 13.36
CA GLN A 174 18.71 -4.64 14.77
C GLN A 174 20.03 -4.65 15.54
N GLU A 175 20.07 -3.90 16.63
CA GLU A 175 21.17 -3.86 17.58
C GLU A 175 21.19 -5.12 18.47
N VAL A 176 22.32 -5.36 19.15
CA VAL A 176 22.51 -6.49 20.10
C VAL A 176 21.50 -6.46 21.26
N ASN A 177 20.99 -5.28 21.63
CA ASN A 177 19.98 -5.10 22.68
C ASN A 177 18.54 -5.34 22.18
N ASN A 178 18.36 -5.85 20.96
CA ASN A 178 17.09 -6.05 20.26
C ASN A 178 16.33 -4.78 19.85
N LEU A 179 16.95 -3.61 19.89
CA LEU A 179 16.38 -2.40 19.30
C LEU A 179 16.44 -2.52 17.77
N ALA A 180 15.27 -2.55 17.14
CA ALA A 180 15.14 -2.56 15.69
C ALA A 180 15.02 -1.14 15.16
N THR A 181 15.81 -0.81 14.14
CA THR A 181 15.69 0.45 13.39
C THR A 181 15.13 0.14 12.01
N ILE A 182 14.03 0.80 11.65
CA ILE A 182 13.30 0.58 10.40
C ILE A 182 13.23 1.91 9.65
N THR A 183 13.73 1.93 8.42
CA THR A 183 13.50 3.02 7.47
C THR A 183 12.41 2.58 6.50
N LEU A 184 11.36 3.37 6.38
CA LEU A 184 10.23 3.10 5.50
C LEU A 184 10.08 4.23 4.48
N SER A 185 9.96 3.85 3.22
CA SER A 185 9.68 4.77 2.12
C SER A 185 8.70 4.14 1.14
N GLN A 186 8.12 4.97 0.29
CA GLN A 186 7.24 4.56 -0.80
C GLN A 186 7.50 5.36 -2.07
N THR A 187 7.09 4.76 -3.19
CA THR A 187 6.92 5.43 -4.47
C THR A 187 5.48 5.26 -4.93
N THR A 188 4.92 6.27 -5.59
CA THR A 188 3.55 6.23 -6.11
C THR A 188 3.53 5.80 -7.58
N SER A 189 2.51 5.06 -7.98
CA SER A 189 2.35 4.63 -9.38
C SER A 189 1.78 5.74 -10.28
N HIS A 190 1.23 6.81 -9.71
CA HIS A 190 0.62 7.91 -10.44
C HIS A 190 0.89 9.26 -9.75
N PRO A 191 1.17 10.35 -10.50
CA PRO A 191 1.53 11.66 -9.94
C PRO A 191 0.36 12.46 -9.34
N SER A 192 -0.86 11.91 -9.31
CA SER A 192 -2.00 12.58 -8.65
C SER A 192 -2.00 12.40 -7.13
N VAL A 193 -1.19 11.47 -6.62
CA VAL A 193 -0.96 11.26 -5.19
C VAL A 193 0.55 11.31 -4.98
N ASP A 194 1.00 12.26 -4.16
CA ASP A 194 2.42 12.44 -3.87
C ASP A 194 2.93 11.43 -2.84
N PHE A 195 2.05 11.02 -1.92
CA PHE A 195 2.35 10.08 -0.85
C PHE A 195 1.03 9.48 -0.33
N PHE A 196 1.00 8.18 -0.05
CA PHE A 196 -0.17 7.52 0.54
C PHE A 196 0.04 7.34 2.05
N GLU A 197 -0.54 8.21 2.88
CA GLU A 197 -0.42 8.08 4.34
C GLU A 197 -1.23 6.87 4.84
N MET A 198 -0.55 5.86 5.37
CA MET A 198 -1.20 4.67 5.91
C MET A 198 -0.52 4.15 7.19
N PRO A 199 -1.30 3.57 8.12
CA PRO A 199 -0.75 2.71 9.15
C PRO A 199 -0.22 1.41 8.51
N VAL A 200 1.10 1.27 8.41
CA VAL A 200 1.78 0.16 7.72
C VAL A 200 2.10 -0.97 8.69
N PRO A 201 1.45 -2.15 8.58
CA PRO A 201 1.77 -3.30 9.43
C PRO A 201 3.02 -4.05 8.93
N LEU A 202 4.00 -4.22 9.82
CA LEU A 202 5.15 -5.09 9.62
C LEU A 202 5.12 -6.23 10.65
N ARG A 203 5.24 -7.48 10.21
CA ARG A 203 5.35 -8.64 11.11
C ARG A 203 6.81 -9.08 11.22
N PHE A 204 7.31 -9.05 12.45
CA PHE A 204 8.67 -9.45 12.80
C PHE A 204 8.64 -10.87 13.36
N PHE A 205 9.55 -11.73 12.91
CA PHE A 205 9.70 -13.10 13.37
C PHE A 205 11.07 -13.27 14.02
N GLY A 206 11.13 -14.00 15.13
CA GLY A 206 12.38 -14.25 15.84
C GLY A 206 12.25 -15.29 16.95
N GLY A 207 13.16 -16.27 16.98
CA GLY A 207 13.25 -17.21 18.11
C GLY A 207 12.00 -18.07 18.36
N GLY A 208 11.21 -18.33 17.31
CA GLY A 208 9.96 -19.08 17.39
C GLY A 208 8.74 -18.27 17.81
N ALA A 209 8.87 -16.95 17.97
CA ALA A 209 7.78 -16.01 18.20
C ALA A 209 7.64 -15.02 17.02
N ASP A 210 6.51 -14.32 16.99
CA ASP A 210 6.29 -13.20 16.08
C ASP A 210 5.55 -12.04 16.78
N THR A 211 5.62 -10.85 16.19
CA THR A 211 4.84 -9.69 16.60
C THR A 211 4.61 -8.77 15.40
N THR A 212 3.40 -8.22 15.29
CA THR A 212 3.08 -7.18 14.32
C THR A 212 3.23 -5.80 14.97
N VAL A 213 3.96 -4.90 14.29
CA VAL A 213 4.08 -3.49 14.64
C VAL A 213 3.51 -2.66 13.51
N VAL A 214 2.69 -1.68 13.85
CA VAL A 214 2.06 -0.77 12.89
C VAL A 214 2.80 0.56 12.93
N LEU A 215 3.36 0.95 11.79
CA LEU A 215 4.14 2.18 11.62
C LEU A 215 3.33 3.17 10.80
N ASN A 216 3.02 4.34 11.38
CA ASN A 216 2.34 5.40 10.65
C ASN A 216 3.36 6.10 9.75
N ASN A 217 3.45 5.67 8.49
CA ASN A 217 4.39 6.26 7.55
C ASN A 217 3.77 7.54 6.97
N LEU A 218 4.42 8.68 7.22
CA LEU A 218 3.96 10.01 6.85
C LEU A 218 4.88 10.71 5.84
N VAL A 219 6.14 10.29 5.77
CA VAL A 219 7.12 10.83 4.82
C VAL A 219 8.05 9.74 4.29
N ASN A 220 8.70 10.01 3.16
CA ASN A 220 9.74 9.12 2.65
C ASN A 220 10.99 9.13 3.53
N ASP A 221 11.63 7.95 3.60
CA ASP A 221 12.83 7.69 4.40
C ASP A 221 12.61 7.90 5.91
N GLU A 222 11.37 7.71 6.38
CA GLU A 222 11.01 7.87 7.78
C GLU A 222 11.60 6.74 8.62
N VAL A 223 12.21 7.10 9.75
CA VAL A 223 12.93 6.17 10.62
C VAL A 223 12.14 5.92 11.90
N PHE A 224 11.92 4.64 12.20
CA PHE A 224 11.25 4.15 13.39
C PHE A 224 12.21 3.29 14.22
N SER A 225 12.11 3.41 15.53
CA SER A 225 12.84 2.56 16.48
C SER A 225 11.85 1.76 17.32
N VAL A 226 12.01 0.44 17.31
CA VAL A 226 11.10 -0.51 17.97
C VAL A 226 11.89 -1.47 18.83
N GLN A 227 11.63 -1.46 20.14
CA GLN A 227 12.21 -2.46 21.03
C GLN A 227 11.44 -3.78 20.90
N LEU A 228 12.12 -4.84 20.46
CA LEU A 228 11.53 -6.17 20.37
C LEU A 228 12.04 -7.09 21.48
N PRO A 229 11.25 -8.08 21.91
CA PRO A 229 11.65 -9.03 22.95
C PRO A 229 12.55 -10.16 22.43
N PHE A 230 12.89 -10.17 21.14
CA PHE A 230 13.67 -11.21 20.47
C PHE A 230 14.58 -10.63 19.38
N ALA A 231 15.60 -11.40 19.01
CA ALA A 231 16.40 -11.14 17.82
C ALA A 231 15.58 -11.45 16.56
N ILE A 232 15.60 -10.56 15.56
CA ILE A 232 14.81 -10.69 14.33
C ILE A 232 15.52 -11.65 13.35
N ASP A 233 14.79 -12.68 12.96
CA ASP A 233 15.16 -13.62 11.89
C ASP A 233 14.68 -13.11 10.52
N SER A 234 13.42 -12.65 10.44
CA SER A 234 12.84 -12.10 9.21
C SER A 234 11.71 -11.11 9.50
N VAL A 235 11.38 -10.29 8.48
CA VAL A 235 10.30 -9.31 8.52
C VAL A 235 9.42 -9.48 7.30
N GLN A 236 8.11 -9.42 7.48
CA GLN A 236 7.12 -9.44 6.40
C GLN A 236 6.35 -8.13 6.37
N PHE A 237 6.25 -7.54 5.19
CA PHE A 237 5.38 -6.40 4.92
C PHE A 237 3.94 -6.88 4.77
N ASP A 238 3.03 -6.27 5.53
CA ASP A 238 1.58 -6.47 5.48
C ASP A 238 1.14 -7.92 5.15
N PRO A 239 1.53 -8.91 5.98
CA PRO A 239 1.26 -10.32 5.69
C PRO A 239 -0.24 -10.65 5.63
N ASP A 240 -1.06 -9.82 6.27
CA ASP A 240 -2.50 -9.99 6.32
C ASP A 240 -3.20 -9.21 5.18
N ILE A 241 -2.50 -8.45 4.34
CA ILE A 241 -3.02 -7.74 3.16
C ILE A 241 -4.11 -6.74 3.54
N TRP A 242 -3.82 -5.86 4.47
CA TRP A 242 -4.68 -4.72 4.80
C TRP A 242 -4.61 -3.62 3.74
N LEU A 243 -3.45 -3.45 3.09
CA LEU A 243 -3.15 -2.34 2.21
C LEU A 243 -3.21 -2.73 0.74
N VAL A 244 -3.71 -1.82 -0.10
CA VAL A 244 -3.49 -1.88 -1.55
C VAL A 244 -2.09 -1.38 -1.85
N SER A 245 -1.20 -2.27 -2.26
CA SER A 245 0.16 -1.93 -2.67
C SER A 245 0.71 -3.02 -3.60
N ALA A 246 1.78 -2.73 -4.33
CA ALA A 246 2.49 -3.73 -5.10
C ALA A 246 4.01 -3.53 -5.01
N GLN A 247 4.76 -4.54 -5.45
CA GLN A 247 6.22 -4.45 -5.55
C GLN A 247 6.91 -4.01 -4.24
N ASN A 248 6.40 -4.48 -3.10
CA ASN A 248 6.95 -4.13 -1.79
C ASN A 248 8.25 -4.90 -1.52
N PHE A 249 9.26 -4.21 -1.02
CA PHE A 249 10.57 -4.78 -0.70
C PHE A 249 10.87 -4.68 0.80
N VAL A 250 11.42 -5.76 1.36
CA VAL A 250 11.90 -5.79 2.75
C VAL A 250 13.36 -6.23 2.74
N THR A 251 14.24 -5.38 3.24
CA THR A 251 15.69 -5.59 3.19
C THR A 251 16.31 -5.42 4.58
N ARG A 252 17.05 -6.43 5.03
CA ARG A 252 17.93 -6.32 6.20
C ARG A 252 19.26 -5.67 5.80
N VAL A 253 19.74 -4.74 6.61
CA VAL A 253 21.10 -4.18 6.55
C VAL A 253 21.84 -4.41 7.87
N ASP A 254 23.17 -4.48 7.80
CA ASP A 254 24.00 -4.59 8.99
C ASP A 254 24.01 -3.25 9.76
N GLU A 255 24.15 -3.31 11.09
CA GLU A 255 24.13 -2.14 11.99
C GLU A 255 25.12 -1.03 11.56
N ALA A 256 26.28 -1.43 11.03
CA ALA A 256 27.29 -0.50 10.51
C ALA A 256 26.84 0.30 9.27
N ASP A 257 25.87 -0.22 8.51
CA ASP A 257 25.33 0.41 7.29
C ASP A 257 24.02 1.20 7.57
N ALA A 258 23.37 0.99 8.73
CA ALA A 258 22.11 1.65 9.10
C ALA A 258 22.28 3.04 9.75
N ALA A 259 23.46 3.32 10.31
CA ALA A 259 23.75 4.55 11.04
C ALA A 259 24.38 5.68 10.19
N ALA A 260 24.64 5.44 8.91
CA ALA A 260 25.08 6.48 7.99
C ALA A 260 23.87 7.01 7.21
N PRO A 261 23.65 8.32 7.09
CA PRO A 261 22.67 8.83 6.15
C PRO A 261 23.03 8.24 4.77
N GLY A 262 22.11 7.45 4.21
CA GLY A 262 22.43 6.60 3.07
C GLY A 262 22.76 7.43 1.84
N VAL A 263 23.52 6.84 0.93
CA VAL A 263 23.68 7.41 -0.41
C VAL A 263 22.41 7.13 -1.22
N LEU A 264 21.77 8.21 -1.69
CA LEU A 264 20.59 8.12 -2.55
C LEU A 264 21.04 7.84 -3.98
N LEU A 265 20.59 6.72 -4.54
CA LEU A 265 20.86 6.34 -5.92
C LEU A 265 19.68 6.68 -6.82
N HIS A 266 19.96 7.26 -7.98
CA HIS A 266 18.92 7.60 -8.96
C HIS A 266 19.43 7.50 -10.41
N PRO A 267 18.63 6.98 -11.34
CA PRO A 267 17.38 6.23 -11.09
C PRO A 267 17.66 4.84 -10.50
N ASN A 268 16.68 4.28 -9.77
CA ASN A 268 16.69 2.89 -9.29
C ASN A 268 15.25 2.33 -9.36
N PRO A 269 14.93 1.40 -10.29
CA PRO A 269 15.84 0.68 -11.19
C PRO A 269 16.60 1.59 -12.16
N ALA A 270 17.84 1.20 -12.46
CA ALA A 270 18.76 1.92 -13.31
C ALA A 270 18.80 1.32 -14.72
N GLY A 271 18.74 2.18 -15.73
CA GLY A 271 19.10 1.83 -17.10
C GLY A 271 20.63 1.74 -17.23
N ASP A 272 21.21 2.34 -18.27
CA ASP A 272 22.66 2.27 -18.49
C ASP A 272 23.48 3.27 -17.66
N ARG A 273 22.83 4.01 -16.76
CA ARG A 273 23.52 4.98 -15.91
C ARG A 273 22.83 5.09 -14.56
N ILE A 274 23.63 5.23 -13.53
CA ILE A 274 23.19 5.53 -12.17
C ILE A 274 23.96 6.72 -11.62
N SER A 275 23.29 7.56 -10.85
CA SER A 275 23.87 8.74 -10.19
C SER A 275 23.64 8.63 -8.69
N TRP A 276 24.38 9.40 -7.91
CA TRP A 276 24.24 9.41 -6.46
C TRP A 276 24.24 10.81 -5.86
N THR A 277 23.52 10.94 -4.75
CA THR A 277 23.57 12.10 -3.86
C THR A 277 24.16 11.66 -2.53
N LEU A 278 25.27 12.30 -2.13
CA LEU A 278 25.85 12.11 -0.80
C LEU A 278 25.04 12.93 0.22
N PRO A 279 24.87 12.43 1.45
CA PRO A 279 24.23 13.17 2.53
C PRO A 279 25.07 14.33 3.09
N GLY A 280 26.40 14.29 2.88
CA GLY A 280 27.38 15.25 3.39
C GLY A 280 28.11 16.00 2.28
N GLN A 281 29.09 16.83 2.67
CA GLN A 281 29.95 17.56 1.73
C GLN A 281 31.22 16.79 1.35
N GLY A 282 31.40 15.57 1.86
CA GLY A 282 32.55 14.73 1.58
C GLY A 282 32.80 14.48 0.10
N GLN A 283 34.07 14.34 -0.25
CA GLN A 283 34.50 14.03 -1.62
C GLN A 283 34.65 12.52 -1.81
N VAL A 284 34.06 12.00 -2.88
CA VAL A 284 34.25 10.60 -3.29
C VAL A 284 35.70 10.38 -3.71
N ARG A 285 36.30 9.30 -3.19
CA ARG A 285 37.66 8.83 -3.46
C ARG A 285 37.68 7.54 -4.26
N ALA A 286 36.66 6.69 -4.09
CA ALA A 286 36.50 5.46 -4.87
C ALA A 286 35.01 5.13 -5.05
N VAL A 287 34.69 4.53 -6.20
CA VAL A 287 33.37 4.05 -6.58
C VAL A 287 33.50 2.59 -7.00
N ARG A 288 32.81 1.67 -6.35
CA ARG A 288 32.88 0.23 -6.67
C ARG A 288 31.49 -0.37 -6.74
N VAL A 289 31.30 -1.31 -7.66
CA VAL A 289 30.06 -2.10 -7.77
C VAL A 289 30.38 -3.56 -7.54
N PHE A 290 29.55 -4.21 -6.73
CA PHE A 290 29.64 -5.64 -6.43
C PHE A 290 28.39 -6.37 -6.92
N ASP A 291 28.57 -7.60 -7.40
CA ASP A 291 27.48 -8.52 -7.69
C ASP A 291 26.89 -9.14 -6.41
N ALA A 292 25.82 -9.92 -6.55
CA ALA A 292 25.17 -10.63 -5.44
C ALA A 292 26.08 -11.65 -4.72
N MET A 293 27.22 -12.02 -5.32
CA MET A 293 28.22 -12.91 -4.71
C MET A 293 29.35 -12.13 -4.01
N GLY A 294 29.25 -10.80 -3.96
CA GLY A 294 30.27 -9.92 -3.34
C GLY A 294 31.53 -9.74 -4.18
N ARG A 295 31.52 -10.11 -5.47
CA ARG A 295 32.66 -9.89 -6.37
C ARG A 295 32.57 -8.48 -6.95
N GLN A 296 33.68 -7.76 -6.95
CA GLN A 296 33.74 -6.45 -7.61
C GLN A 296 33.62 -6.67 -9.13
N VAL A 297 32.58 -6.07 -9.73
CA VAL A 297 32.26 -6.21 -11.16
C VAL A 297 32.48 -4.92 -11.94
N LEU A 298 32.52 -3.77 -11.26
CA LEU A 298 32.75 -2.48 -11.89
C LEU A 298 33.46 -1.53 -10.93
N GLU A 299 34.29 -0.66 -11.49
CA GLU A 299 34.94 0.45 -10.78
C GLU A 299 34.63 1.74 -11.53
N GLY A 300 34.25 2.79 -10.77
CA GLY A 300 33.82 4.07 -11.31
C GLY A 300 34.84 5.18 -11.08
N ASP A 301 34.69 6.27 -11.83
CA ASP A 301 35.49 7.49 -11.61
C ASP A 301 34.97 8.25 -10.39
N ALA A 302 35.82 8.38 -9.37
CA ALA A 302 35.53 9.11 -8.13
C ALA A 302 35.29 10.61 -8.33
N ARG A 303 35.70 11.20 -9.47
CA ARG A 303 35.42 12.60 -9.81
C ARG A 303 34.04 12.81 -10.44
N SER A 304 33.41 11.73 -10.89
CA SER A 304 32.06 11.75 -11.45
C SER A 304 31.03 11.63 -10.33
N ARG A 305 29.81 12.17 -10.54
CA ARG A 305 28.63 11.89 -9.70
C ARG A 305 27.70 10.85 -10.32
N SER A 306 28.19 10.13 -11.32
CA SER A 306 27.46 9.11 -12.05
C SER A 306 28.38 8.01 -12.57
N LEU A 307 27.81 6.83 -12.79
CA LEU A 307 28.49 5.64 -13.28
C LEU A 307 27.70 5.03 -14.44
N SER A 308 28.41 4.70 -15.52
CA SER A 308 27.86 3.94 -16.64
C SER A 308 27.76 2.46 -16.27
N LEU A 309 26.59 1.87 -16.49
CA LEU A 309 26.26 0.50 -16.13
C LEU A 309 26.13 -0.43 -17.35
N GLY A 310 26.41 0.05 -18.57
CA GLY A 310 26.15 -0.72 -19.80
C GLY A 310 26.95 -2.02 -19.94
N SER A 311 27.96 -2.25 -19.10
CA SER A 311 28.71 -3.52 -19.04
C SER A 311 28.11 -4.54 -18.06
N LEU A 312 27.14 -4.15 -17.24
CA LEU A 312 26.46 -5.02 -16.29
C LEU A 312 25.26 -5.70 -16.96
N ALA A 313 25.03 -6.95 -16.62
CA ALA A 313 23.80 -7.65 -16.99
C ALA A 313 22.63 -7.13 -16.13
N PRO A 314 21.38 -7.34 -16.56
CA PRO A 314 20.22 -7.08 -15.70
C PRO A 314 20.30 -7.88 -14.39
N GLY A 315 20.03 -7.23 -13.27
CA GLY A 315 20.16 -7.86 -11.95
C GLY A 315 20.39 -6.89 -10.78
N GLY A 316 20.48 -7.43 -9.58
CA GLY A 316 20.74 -6.67 -8.35
C GLY A 316 22.23 -6.48 -8.07
N TYR A 317 22.61 -5.26 -7.69
CA TYR A 317 23.99 -4.87 -7.42
C TYR A 317 24.11 -4.03 -6.14
N LEU A 318 25.32 -3.98 -5.58
CA LEU A 318 25.69 -3.12 -4.47
C LEU A 318 26.70 -2.07 -4.94
N LEU A 319 26.37 -0.79 -4.84
CA LEU A 319 27.30 0.31 -5.01
C LEU A 319 27.95 0.65 -3.67
N GLU A 320 29.27 0.72 -3.63
CA GLU A 320 30.07 1.20 -2.50
C GLU A 320 30.83 2.47 -2.90
N LEU A 321 30.62 3.55 -2.14
CA LEU A 321 31.31 4.83 -2.28
C LEU A 321 32.23 5.04 -1.08
N HIS A 322 33.52 5.25 -1.33
CA HIS A 322 34.46 5.65 -0.28
C HIS A 322 34.63 7.16 -0.39
N THR A 323 34.32 7.88 0.67
CA THR A 323 34.59 9.32 0.79
C THR A 323 35.70 9.56 1.81
N ASP A 324 36.09 10.82 1.96
CA ASP A 324 36.93 11.30 3.05
C ASP A 324 36.22 11.28 4.43
N GLU A 325 34.90 11.30 4.44
CA GLU A 325 34.07 11.26 5.66
C GLU A 325 33.67 9.83 6.09
N GLY A 326 33.79 8.85 5.20
CA GLY A 326 33.41 7.46 5.52
C GLY A 326 33.16 6.59 4.30
N ARG A 327 32.49 5.46 4.50
CA ARG A 327 32.02 4.58 3.43
C ARG A 327 30.51 4.58 3.39
N TYR A 328 29.96 4.67 2.20
CA TYR A 328 28.52 4.58 1.94
C TYR A 328 28.25 3.38 1.04
N ARG A 329 27.15 2.68 1.31
CA ARG A 329 26.70 1.52 0.54
C ARG A 329 25.24 1.68 0.18
N SER A 330 24.88 1.35 -1.05
CA SER A 330 23.49 1.39 -1.49
C SER A 330 23.24 0.37 -2.60
N ARG A 331 22.07 -0.27 -2.57
CA ARG A 331 21.70 -1.31 -3.55
C ARG A 331 20.93 -0.69 -4.71
N PHE A 332 21.11 -1.24 -5.90
CA PHE A 332 20.31 -0.87 -7.06
C PHE A 332 20.02 -2.07 -7.96
N ILE A 333 18.98 -1.94 -8.78
CA ILE A 333 18.60 -2.91 -9.81
C ILE A 333 19.01 -2.36 -11.16
N LYS A 334 19.73 -3.14 -11.99
CA LYS A 334 19.96 -2.86 -13.41
C LYS A 334 18.84 -3.50 -14.24
N GLU A 335 18.19 -2.71 -15.07
CA GLU A 335 17.22 -3.19 -16.08
C GLU A 335 17.90 -3.80 -17.32
#